data_AF-A0A1M5RSC2-F1
#
_entry.id   AF-A0A1M5RSC2-F1
#
_cell.length_a   1.000
_cell.length_b   1.000
_cell.length_c   1.000
_cell.angle_alpha   90.00
_cell.angle_beta   90.00
_cell.angle_gamma   90.00
#
_symmetry.space_group_name_H-M   'P 1'
#
loop_
_entity.id
_entity.type
_entity.pdbx_description
1 polymer ?
#
loop_
_entity_poly.entity_id
_entity_poly.type
_entity_poly.pdbx_seq_one_letter_code
_entity_poly.pdbx_strand_id
1 'polypeptide(L)' 'MKRQKIAVLLMGLGLIGCSNKQLYQGVMQNRQHACQQELPQQQEACMKRYETSYEEYERERLRTMSGEQSEP' A
#
# COMPACT_ATOMS: atom_id res chain seq x y z
N MET A 1 8.01 -30.94 22.74
CA MET A 1 6.79 -30.29 23.26
C MET A 1 6.98 -28.82 23.69
N LYS A 2 7.63 -28.46 24.82
CA LYS A 2 7.77 -27.04 25.26
C LYS A 2 8.52 -26.14 24.26
N ARG A 3 9.63 -26.63 23.70
CA ARG A 3 10.44 -25.91 22.69
C ARG A 3 9.70 -25.71 21.36
N GLN A 4 8.91 -26.70 20.94
CA GLN A 4 8.06 -26.60 19.73
C GLN A 4 6.95 -25.57 19.93
N LYS A 5 6.31 -25.53 21.11
CA LYS A 5 5.31 -24.51 21.42
C LYS A 5 5.90 -23.09 21.41
N ILE A 6 7.13 -22.92 21.91
CA ILE A 6 7.85 -21.63 21.86
C ILE A 6 8.18 -21.23 20.42
N ALA A 7 8.65 -22.17 19.59
CA ALA A 7 8.96 -21.90 18.18
C ALA A 7 7.71 -21.47 17.39
N VAL A 8 6.57 -22.14 17.60
CA VAL A 8 5.29 -21.77 16.97
C VAL A 8 4.83 -20.38 17.43
N LEU A 9 4.99 -20.05 18.71
CA LEU A 9 4.62 -18.75 19.26
C LEU A 9 5.47 -17.61 18.67
N LEU A 10 6.79 -17.84 18.56
CA LEU A 10 7.73 -16.88 17.96
C LEU A 10 7.46 -16.67 16.46
N MET A 11 7.08 -17.71 15.74
CA MET A 11 6.76 -17.64 14.31
C MET A 11 5.49 -16.81 14.04
N GLY A 12 4.50 -16.85 14.93
CA GLY A 12 3.28 -16.04 14.82
C GLY A 12 3.50 -14.53 15.01
N LEU A 13 4.47 -14.14 15.85
CA LEU A 13 4.78 -12.73 16.13
C LEU A 13 5.39 -12.00 14.92
N GLY A 14 6.00 -12.72 13.98
CA GLY A 14 6.62 -12.13 12.78
C GLY A 14 5.61 -11.59 11.75
N LEU A 15 4.33 -11.98 11.84
CA LEU A 15 3.30 -11.58 10.88
C LEU A 15 2.72 -10.18 11.16
N ILE A 16 2.99 -9.61 12.33
CA ILE A 16 2.44 -8.32 12.78
C ILE A 16 3.30 -7.12 12.31
N GLY A 17 4.40 -7.37 11.59
CA GLY A 17 5.43 -6.37 11.30
C GLY A 17 5.23 -5.50 10.05
N CYS A 18 4.28 -5.80 9.18
CA CYS A 18 4.07 -4.99 7.97
C CYS A 18 3.15 -3.79 8.28
N SER A 19 3.73 -2.59 8.35
CA SER A 19 2.92 -1.36 8.39
C SER A 19 2.13 -1.19 7.10
N ASN A 20 0.88 -0.73 7.21
CA ASN A 20 0.03 -0.38 6.06
C ASN A 20 0.73 0.63 5.14
N LYS A 21 1.51 1.56 5.70
CA LYS A 21 2.31 2.53 4.95
C LYS A 21 3.37 1.86 4.08
N GLN A 22 4.08 0.89 4.64
CA GLN A 22 5.13 0.17 3.93
C GLN A 22 4.57 -0.71 2.81
N LEU A 23 3.44 -1.38 3.07
CA LEU A 23 2.72 -2.13 2.04
C LEU A 23 2.25 -1.21 0.90
N TYR A 24 1.62 -0.08 1.24
CA TYR A 24 1.16 0.90 0.26
C TYR A 24 2.30 1.44 -0.61
N GLN A 25 3.41 1.83 0.02
CA GLN A 25 4.59 2.34 -0.69
C GLN A 25 5.16 1.29 -1.64
N GLY A 26 5.26 0.03 -1.22
CA GLY A 26 5.73 -1.05 -2.09
C GLY A 26 4.82 -1.24 -3.32
N VAL A 27 3.49 -1.19 -3.13
CA VAL A 27 2.55 -1.26 -4.24
C VAL A 27 2.70 -0.07 -5.19
N MET A 28 2.77 1.16 -4.67
CA MET A 28 2.91 2.36 -5.49
C MET A 28 4.23 2.40 -6.27
N GLN A 29 5.34 2.04 -5.62
CA GLN A 29 6.64 1.92 -6.29
C GLN A 29 6.60 0.91 -7.44
N ASN A 30 5.97 -0.25 -7.23
CA ASN A 30 5.81 -1.24 -8.30
C ASN A 30 4.98 -0.71 -9.47
N ARG A 31 3.92 0.06 -9.21
CA ARG A 31 3.09 0.70 -10.26
C ARG A 31 3.87 1.76 -11.02
N GLN A 32 4.60 2.62 -10.32
CA GLN A 32 5.46 3.64 -10.92
C GLN A 32 6.56 3.00 -11.78
N HIS A 33 7.15 1.89 -11.33
CA HIS A 33 8.10 1.14 -12.13
C HIS A 33 7.46 0.57 -13.40
N ALA A 34 6.22 0.05 -13.32
CA ALA A 34 5.49 -0.41 -14.50
C ALA A 34 5.26 0.71 -15.53
N CYS A 35 5.06 1.96 -15.09
CA CYS A 35 4.94 3.11 -16.00
C CYS A 35 6.18 3.34 -16.86
N GLN A 36 7.37 2.87 -16.45
CA GLN A 36 8.58 2.99 -17.27
C GLN A 36 8.53 2.10 -18.53
N GLN A 37 7.64 1.10 -18.54
CA GLN A 37 7.43 0.22 -19.69
C GLN A 37 6.41 0.80 -20.70
N GLU A 38 5.73 1.89 -20.34
CA GLU A 38 4.78 2.57 -21.21
C GLU A 38 5.48 3.40 -22.30
N LEU A 39 4.74 3.71 -23.37
CA LEU A 39 5.19 4.61 -24.43
C LEU A 39 5.55 5.99 -23.86
N PRO A 40 6.60 6.68 -24.36
CA PRO A 40 7.06 7.96 -23.81
C PRO A 40 5.96 9.02 -23.63
N GLN A 41 5.00 9.08 -24.57
CA GLN A 41 3.87 10.01 -24.52
C GLN A 41 2.86 9.71 -23.39
N GLN A 42 2.87 8.49 -22.85
CA GLN A 42 1.95 8.01 -21.83
C GLN A 42 2.60 7.88 -20.45
N GLN A 43 3.93 7.91 -20.37
CA GLN A 43 4.67 7.72 -19.11
C GLN A 43 4.26 8.76 -18.06
N GLU A 44 4.24 10.04 -18.43
CA GLU A 44 3.86 11.13 -17.51
C GLU A 44 2.44 10.96 -16.98
N ALA A 45 1.49 10.69 -17.88
CA ALA A 45 0.10 10.44 -17.52
C ALA A 45 -0.07 9.19 -16.63
N CYS A 46 0.73 8.15 -16.86
CA CYS A 46 0.76 6.95 -16.02
C CYS A 46 1.30 7.26 -14.62
N MET A 47 2.46 7.94 -14.53
CA MET A 47 3.10 8.29 -13.27
C MET A 47 2.19 9.14 -12.39
N LYS A 48 1.48 10.10 -12.98
CA LYS A 48 0.53 10.98 -12.28
C LYS A 48 -0.60 10.21 -11.57
N ARG A 49 -1.00 9.04 -12.08
CA ARG A 49 -2.04 8.21 -11.45
C ARG A 49 -1.58 7.57 -10.13
N TYR A 50 -0.28 7.50 -9.90
CA TYR A 50 0.33 6.82 -8.76
C TYR A 50 1.17 7.76 -7.88
N GLU A 51 0.89 9.07 -7.92
CA GLU A 51 1.62 10.09 -7.15
C GLU A 51 1.01 10.36 -5.76
N THR A 52 -0.15 9.77 -5.44
CA THR A 52 -0.86 10.00 -4.18
C THR A 52 -0.04 9.56 -2.96
N SER A 53 0.12 10.47 -1.99
CA SER A 53 0.79 10.18 -0.74
C SER A 53 0.00 9.18 0.12
N TYR A 54 0.68 8.47 1.02
CA TYR A 54 0.01 7.53 1.93
C TYR A 54 -0.99 8.24 2.83
N GLU A 55 -0.64 9.43 3.31
CA GLU A 55 -1.46 10.25 4.20
C GLU A 55 -2.77 10.70 3.52
N GLU A 56 -2.70 11.03 2.23
CA GLU A 56 -3.86 11.40 1.44
C GLU A 56 -4.74 10.19 1.13
N TYR A 57 -4.12 9.06 0.75
CA TYR A 57 -4.82 7.78 0.60
C TYR A 57 -5.57 7.38 1.88
N GLU A 58 -4.92 7.47 3.05
CA GLU A 58 -5.52 7.07 4.32
C GLU A 58 -6.66 8.01 4.71
N ARG A 59 -6.50 9.32 4.48
CA ARG A 59 -7.55 10.30 4.70
C ARG A 59 -8.77 10.02 3.82
N GLU A 60 -8.55 9.74 2.54
CA GLU A 60 -9.63 9.45 1.61
C GLU A 60 -10.35 8.15 1.95
N ARG A 61 -9.58 7.10 2.26
CA ARG A 61 -10.12 5.83 2.76
C ARG A 61 -11.03 6.06 3.97
N LEU A 62 -10.59 6.87 4.94
CA LEU A 62 -11.38 7.15 6.14
C LEU A 62 -12.67 7.92 5.82
N ARG A 63 -12.64 8.88 4.89
CA ARG A 63 -13.84 9.61 4.43
C ARG A 63 -14.84 8.69 3.73
N THR A 64 -14.36 7.84 2.84
CA THR A 64 -15.22 6.85 2.15
C THR A 64 -15.82 5.87 3.15
N MET A 65 -15.05 5.46 4.16
CA MET A 65 -15.53 4.57 5.24
C MET A 65 -16.52 5.27 6.18
N SER A 66 -16.40 6.58 6.41
CA SER A 66 -17.33 7.35 7.25
C SER A 66 -18.61 7.79 6.53
N GLY A 67 -18.78 7.44 5.25
CA GLY A 67 -19.98 7.73 4.46
C GLY A 67 -20.08 9.19 3.97
N GLU A 68 -19.00 9.96 4.03
CA GLU A 68 -18.91 11.27 3.40
C GLU A 68 -18.58 11.08 1.92
N GLN A 69 -19.64 10.80 1.16
CA GLN A 69 -19.56 10.65 -0.28
C GLN A 69 -19.54 12.05 -0.91
N SER A 70 -18.35 12.55 -1.23
CA SER A 70 -18.19 13.66 -2.18
C SER A 70 -18.05 13.07 -3.58
N GLU A 71 -19.17 13.06 -4.31
CA GLU A 71 -19.22 12.91 -5.76
C GLU A 71 -19.99 14.12 -6.29
N PRO A 72 -19.71 14.56 -7.53
CA PRO A 72 -18.65 15.48 -7.97
C PRO A 72 -18.94 16.97 -7.71
#